data_AF-A0A508T961-F1
#
_entry.id   AF-A0A508T961-F1
#
_cell.length_a   1.000
_cell.length_b   1.000
_cell.length_c   1.000
_cell.angle_alpha   90.00
_cell.angle_beta   90.00
_cell.angle_gamma   90.00
#
_symmetry.space_group_name_H-M   'P 1'
#
loop_
_entity.id
_entity.type
_entity.pdbx_description
1 polymer ?
#
loop_
_entity_poly.entity_id
_entity_poly.type
_entity_poly.pdbx_seq_one_letter_code
_entity_poly.pdbx_strand_id
1 'polypeptide(L)'
;MKIPRIVSVAVAVSLVAGTVAALAQISGSTPAGPTVNVVDAAGHLRVPAGYRTLYQALGSWAIAADSGQGAKEMHAVYASPGAIDAYRKTGHFPDGAVLVKEVFAASTNDMTTGTVSHADKLQGWFVMVKDSKGTHPGNPLWGDGWGWSWFDADKPLTTTSTDYHSDCQGCHVPAQATNWIYVNGYPVLRH
;
A
#
# COMPACT_ATOMS: atom_id res chain seq x y z
N MET A 1 -94.44 26.44 12.35
CA MET A 1 -93.06 26.79 12.76
C MET A 1 -92.42 25.57 13.43
N LYS A 2 -91.49 24.91 12.73
CA LYS A 2 -90.70 23.79 13.24
C LYS A 2 -89.24 24.13 12.95
N ILE A 3 -88.43 24.27 14.00
CA ILE A 3 -86.97 24.48 13.90
C ILE A 3 -86.31 23.24 14.52
N PRO A 4 -85.53 22.45 13.75
CA PRO A 4 -84.72 21.40 14.31
C PRO A 4 -83.38 21.97 14.82
N ARG A 5 -82.92 21.41 15.94
CA ARG A 5 -81.60 21.69 16.53
C ARG A 5 -80.50 21.09 15.65
N ILE A 6 -79.63 21.95 15.13
CA ILE A 6 -78.38 21.56 14.49
C ILE A 6 -77.36 21.32 15.62
N VAL A 7 -76.91 20.07 15.76
CA VAL A 7 -75.71 19.74 16.53
C VAL A 7 -74.57 19.67 15.52
N SER A 8 -73.51 20.42 15.75
CA SER A 8 -72.25 20.36 15.02
C SER A 8 -71.12 20.40 16.04
N VAL A 9 -69.94 19.94 15.59
CA VAL A 9 -68.62 20.00 16.26
C VAL A 9 -68.37 18.79 17.17
N ALA A 10 -67.28 18.00 17.07
CA ALA A 10 -65.98 18.19 16.42
C ALA A 10 -65.46 16.87 15.82
N VAL A 11 -64.85 16.94 14.64
CA VAL A 11 -63.95 15.88 14.16
C VAL A 11 -62.59 16.16 14.79
N ALA A 12 -62.15 15.29 15.70
CA ALA A 12 -60.81 15.33 16.25
C ALA A 12 -59.81 14.95 15.15
N VAL A 13 -59.00 15.92 14.72
CA VAL A 13 -57.82 15.67 13.89
C VAL A 13 -56.72 15.16 14.81
N SER A 14 -56.55 13.84 14.86
CA SER A 14 -55.43 13.22 15.56
C SER A 14 -54.13 13.52 14.80
N LEU A 15 -53.22 14.26 15.44
CA LEU A 15 -51.83 14.42 15.01
C LEU A 15 -51.17 13.04 14.87
N VAL A 16 -50.80 12.66 13.65
CA VAL A 16 -49.84 11.58 13.43
C VAL A 16 -48.46 12.15 13.73
N ALA A 17 -47.91 11.79 14.89
CA ALA A 17 -46.53 12.07 15.25
C ALA A 17 -45.60 11.39 14.23
N GLY A 18 -44.90 12.19 13.43
CA GLY A 18 -43.88 11.70 12.50
C GLY A 18 -42.69 11.13 13.27
N THR A 19 -42.50 9.81 13.21
CA THR A 19 -41.23 9.18 13.59
C THR A 19 -40.23 9.42 12.46
N VAL A 20 -39.37 10.41 12.62
CA VAL A 20 -38.16 10.53 11.80
C VAL A 20 -37.22 9.39 12.21
N ALA A 21 -37.24 8.31 11.42
CA ALA A 21 -36.22 7.27 11.55
C ALA A 21 -34.88 7.86 11.09
N ALA A 22 -34.03 8.21 12.06
CA ALA A 22 -32.65 8.56 11.79
C ALA A 22 -31.92 7.33 11.23
N LEU A 23 -31.72 7.30 9.91
CA LEU A 23 -30.75 6.41 9.29
C LEU A 23 -29.37 6.84 9.80
N ALA A 24 -28.85 6.13 10.79
CA ALA A 24 -27.43 6.20 11.12
C ALA A 24 -26.67 5.75 9.87
N GLN A 25 -26.03 6.70 9.19
CA GLN A 25 -25.06 6.40 8.16
C GLN A 25 -23.94 5.61 8.83
N ILE A 26 -23.91 4.31 8.59
CA ILE A 26 -22.76 3.47 8.89
C ILE A 26 -21.67 3.98 7.95
N SER A 27 -20.85 4.91 8.45
CA SER A 27 -19.57 5.24 7.83
C SER A 27 -18.82 3.92 7.73
N GLY A 28 -18.71 3.40 6.51
CA GLY A 28 -17.89 2.24 6.21
C GLY A 28 -16.46 2.58 6.55
N SER A 29 -16.06 2.29 7.79
CA SER A 29 -14.67 2.00 8.08
C SER A 29 -14.36 0.74 7.31
N THR A 30 -13.63 0.90 6.20
CA THR A 30 -12.94 -0.23 5.56
C THR A 30 -12.24 -1.00 6.68
N PRO A 31 -12.44 -2.33 6.80
CA PRO A 31 -11.73 -3.08 7.82
C PRO A 31 -10.24 -2.84 7.60
N ALA A 32 -9.56 -2.33 8.63
CA ALA A 32 -8.11 -2.43 8.69
C ALA A 32 -7.81 -3.94 8.71
N GLY A 33 -7.59 -4.52 7.52
CA GLY A 33 -7.02 -5.85 7.39
C GLY A 33 -5.69 -5.89 8.15
N PRO A 34 -5.19 -7.09 8.51
CA PRO A 34 -4.09 -7.26 9.45
C PRO A 34 -2.77 -6.77 8.83
N THR A 35 -2.62 -5.46 8.81
CA THR A 35 -1.34 -4.78 8.76
C THR A 35 -0.78 -4.97 10.16
N VAL A 36 -0.02 -6.06 10.36
CA VAL A 36 0.91 -6.10 11.49
C VAL A 36 1.72 -4.82 11.37
N ASN A 37 1.50 -3.87 12.29
CA ASN A 37 1.96 -2.48 12.22
C ASN A 37 3.32 -2.37 11.56
N VAL A 38 3.39 -1.95 10.29
CA VAL A 38 4.65 -1.92 9.52
C VAL A 38 5.64 -0.91 10.11
N VAL A 39 5.10 0.04 10.87
CA VAL A 39 5.81 1.12 11.55
C VAL A 39 5.55 0.97 13.05
N ASP A 40 6.58 1.03 13.88
CA ASP A 40 6.42 1.09 15.33
C ASP A 40 6.16 2.52 15.84
N ALA A 41 5.96 2.68 17.16
CA ALA A 41 5.68 3.99 17.75
C ALA A 41 6.86 4.99 17.64
N ALA A 42 8.08 4.50 17.39
CA ALA A 42 9.27 5.33 17.18
C ALA A 42 9.50 5.65 15.68
N GLY A 43 8.65 5.13 14.78
CA GLY A 43 8.80 5.32 13.34
C GLY A 43 9.75 4.32 12.68
N HIS A 44 10.15 3.23 13.36
CA HIS A 44 10.96 2.19 12.71
C HIS A 44 10.07 1.30 11.85
N LEU A 45 10.49 1.09 10.61
CA LEU A 45 9.84 0.15 9.71
C LEU A 45 10.26 -1.29 10.05
N ARG A 46 9.44 -2.25 9.61
CA ARG A 46 9.77 -3.68 9.55
C ARG A 46 9.19 -4.31 8.30
N VAL A 47 9.72 -5.46 7.90
CA VAL A 47 9.09 -6.28 6.86
C VAL A 47 7.71 -6.75 7.37
N PRO A 48 6.60 -6.44 6.66
CA PRO A 48 5.27 -6.79 7.13
C PRO A 48 5.09 -8.30 7.20
N ALA A 49 4.63 -8.88 8.31
CA ALA A 49 4.38 -10.31 8.37
C ALA A 49 3.28 -10.74 7.38
N GLY A 50 3.46 -11.88 6.70
CA GLY A 50 2.43 -12.44 5.80
C GLY A 50 2.22 -11.67 4.49
N TYR A 51 3.04 -10.68 4.16
CA TYR A 51 2.88 -9.87 2.94
C TYR A 51 2.78 -10.71 1.67
N ARG A 52 3.51 -11.83 1.53
CA ARG A 52 3.43 -12.69 0.34
C ARG A 52 2.04 -13.29 0.10
N THR A 53 1.19 -13.38 1.13
CA THR A 53 -0.20 -13.87 1.02
C THR A 53 -1.20 -12.72 0.98
N LEU A 54 -0.92 -11.64 1.69
CA LEU A 54 -1.86 -10.52 1.89
C LEU A 54 -1.71 -9.43 0.83
N TYR A 55 -0.50 -9.23 0.30
CA TYR A 55 -0.18 -8.11 -0.59
C TYR A 55 -0.32 -8.56 -2.04
N GLN A 56 -0.66 -7.62 -2.90
CA GLN A 56 -0.82 -7.87 -4.32
C GLN A 56 0.53 -7.69 -5.01
N ALA A 57 0.89 -8.62 -5.90
CA ALA A 57 2.11 -8.48 -6.71
C ALA A 57 1.97 -7.28 -7.64
N LEU A 58 2.98 -6.40 -7.59
CA LEU A 58 3.07 -5.19 -8.39
C LEU A 58 3.84 -5.45 -9.69
N GLY A 59 4.87 -6.28 -9.61
CA GLY A 59 5.69 -6.70 -10.75
C GLY A 59 7.03 -7.27 -10.30
N SER A 60 7.89 -7.55 -11.28
CA SER A 60 9.24 -8.07 -11.06
C SER A 60 10.26 -7.32 -11.90
N TRP A 61 11.51 -7.36 -11.44
CA TRP A 61 12.66 -6.82 -12.17
C TRP A 61 13.73 -7.91 -12.25
N ALA A 62 14.37 -8.02 -13.42
CA ALA A 62 15.56 -8.84 -13.59
C ALA A 62 16.75 -7.91 -13.80
N ILE A 63 17.73 -7.98 -12.92
CA ILE A 63 18.98 -7.21 -13.08
C ILE A 63 19.92 -8.07 -13.90
N ALA A 64 20.30 -7.58 -15.07
CA ALA A 64 21.18 -8.28 -15.99
C ALA A 64 22.48 -8.72 -15.29
N ALA A 65 22.96 -9.90 -15.64
CA ALA A 65 24.29 -10.33 -15.25
C ALA A 65 25.34 -9.34 -15.76
N ASP A 66 26.42 -9.14 -15.01
CA ASP A 66 27.50 -8.23 -15.41
C ASP A 66 28.23 -8.74 -16.67
N SER A 67 28.19 -10.05 -16.91
CA SER A 67 28.67 -10.69 -18.13
C SER A 67 27.88 -11.98 -18.40
N GLY A 68 27.83 -12.41 -19.67
CA GLY A 68 27.13 -13.63 -20.06
C GLY A 68 25.62 -13.46 -20.23
N GLN A 69 24.88 -14.57 -20.17
CA GLN A 69 23.42 -14.59 -20.28
C GLN A 69 22.75 -14.62 -18.90
N GLY A 70 21.52 -14.13 -18.82
CA GLY A 70 20.68 -14.21 -17.63
C GLY A 70 20.77 -12.98 -16.71
N ALA A 71 20.28 -13.15 -15.49
CA ALA A 71 20.21 -12.15 -14.44
C ALA A 71 21.17 -12.50 -13.29
N LYS A 72 21.73 -11.47 -12.64
CA LYS A 72 22.42 -11.61 -11.35
C LYS A 72 21.46 -11.48 -10.17
N GLU A 73 20.37 -10.75 -10.34
CA GLU A 73 19.34 -10.56 -9.32
C GLU A 73 17.94 -10.64 -9.90
N MET A 74 17.01 -11.16 -9.10
CA MET A 74 15.58 -11.11 -9.35
C MET A 74 14.90 -10.35 -8.23
N HIS A 75 14.10 -9.36 -8.58
CA HIS A 75 13.31 -8.59 -7.62
C HIS A 75 11.83 -8.88 -7.80
N ALA A 76 11.11 -9.05 -6.69
CA ALA A 76 9.66 -9.17 -6.67
C ALA A 76 9.09 -8.04 -5.81
N VAL A 77 8.11 -7.31 -6.34
CA VAL A 77 7.54 -6.14 -5.65
C VAL A 77 6.07 -6.39 -5.36
N TYR A 78 5.67 -6.07 -4.13
CA TYR A 78 4.32 -6.26 -3.61
C TYR A 78 3.79 -4.94 -3.05
N ALA A 79 2.50 -4.71 -3.19
CA ALA A 79 1.80 -3.56 -2.65
C ALA A 79 0.72 -3.98 -1.66
N SER A 80 0.59 -3.24 -0.57
CA SER A 80 -0.43 -3.48 0.47
C SER A 80 -1.85 -3.52 -0.14
N PRO A 81 -2.78 -4.25 0.50
CA PRO A 81 -4.16 -4.36 0.01
C PRO A 81 -4.79 -3.02 -0.38
N GLY A 82 -5.41 -2.98 -1.56
CA GLY A 82 -6.12 -1.80 -2.06
C GLY A 82 -5.22 -0.68 -2.62
N ALA A 83 -3.90 -0.74 -2.44
CA ALA A 83 -2.98 0.28 -2.95
C ALA A 83 -2.97 0.33 -4.49
N ILE A 84 -3.05 -0.81 -5.17
CA ILE A 84 -3.12 -0.89 -6.64
C ILE A 84 -4.43 -0.24 -7.14
N ASP A 85 -5.56 -0.58 -6.54
CA ASP A 85 -6.86 -0.02 -6.96
C ASP A 85 -6.96 1.48 -6.69
N ALA A 86 -6.42 1.94 -5.57
CA ALA A 86 -6.32 3.37 -5.29
C ALA A 86 -5.41 4.09 -6.30
N TYR A 87 -4.27 3.49 -6.64
CA TYR A 87 -3.36 4.04 -7.66
C TYR A 87 -4.04 4.13 -9.02
N ARG A 88 -4.72 3.07 -9.48
CA ARG A 88 -5.45 3.08 -10.76
C ARG A 88 -6.50 4.20 -10.84
N LYS A 89 -7.15 4.51 -9.72
CA LYS A 89 -8.19 5.56 -9.65
C LYS A 89 -7.63 6.98 -9.62
N THR A 90 -6.47 7.16 -8.99
CA THR A 90 -5.98 8.51 -8.62
C THR A 90 -4.64 8.88 -9.26
N GLY A 91 -3.92 7.91 -9.82
CA GLY A 91 -2.54 8.05 -10.27
C GLY A 91 -1.51 8.05 -9.14
N HIS A 92 -1.92 7.83 -7.90
CA HIS A 92 -1.04 7.94 -6.72
C HIS A 92 -1.26 6.81 -5.72
N PHE A 93 -0.18 6.37 -5.06
CA PHE A 93 -0.31 5.49 -3.90
C PHE A 93 -0.94 6.27 -2.73
N PRO A 94 -1.96 5.72 -2.04
CA PRO A 94 -2.58 6.39 -0.90
C PRO A 94 -1.63 6.44 0.30
N ASP A 95 -1.81 7.41 1.20
CA ASP A 95 -1.08 7.43 2.48
C ASP A 95 -1.25 6.10 3.22
N GLY A 96 -0.17 5.62 3.84
CA GLY A 96 -0.10 4.33 4.49
C GLY A 96 0.07 3.14 3.55
N ALA A 97 0.06 3.34 2.22
CA ALA A 97 0.41 2.26 1.29
C ALA A 97 1.83 1.76 1.56
N VAL A 98 1.98 0.44 1.60
CA VAL A 98 3.27 -0.21 1.84
C VAL A 98 3.71 -0.93 0.57
N LEU A 99 4.92 -0.65 0.14
CA LEU A 99 5.59 -1.37 -0.94
C LEU A 99 6.71 -2.22 -0.35
N VAL A 100 6.72 -3.51 -0.68
CA VAL A 100 7.75 -4.46 -0.27
C VAL A 100 8.42 -4.96 -1.53
N LYS A 101 9.71 -4.66 -1.71
CA LYS A 101 10.55 -5.23 -2.76
C LYS A 101 11.48 -6.26 -2.14
N GLU A 102 11.32 -7.50 -2.54
CA GLU A 102 12.28 -8.56 -2.27
C GLU A 102 13.44 -8.47 -3.26
N VAL A 103 14.66 -8.71 -2.77
CA VAL A 103 15.87 -8.82 -3.60
C VAL A 103 16.45 -10.20 -3.43
N PHE A 104 16.52 -10.96 -4.53
CA PHE A 104 17.13 -12.27 -4.59
C PHE A 104 18.38 -12.22 -5.47
N ALA A 105 19.43 -12.93 -5.06
CA ALA A 105 20.40 -13.43 -6.02
C ALA A 105 19.69 -14.42 -6.96
N ALA A 106 20.06 -14.37 -8.23
CA ALA A 106 19.46 -15.21 -9.26
C ALA A 106 20.33 -16.44 -9.55
N SER A 107 19.69 -17.55 -9.86
CA SER A 107 20.32 -18.71 -10.49
C SER A 107 19.92 -18.74 -11.96
N THR A 108 20.85 -19.11 -12.85
CA THR A 108 20.63 -19.20 -14.30
C THR A 108 21.02 -20.58 -14.80
N ASN A 109 20.12 -21.22 -15.56
CA ASN A 109 20.36 -22.54 -16.13
C ASN A 109 19.60 -22.71 -17.46
N ASP A 110 20.03 -23.68 -18.26
CA ASP A 110 19.30 -24.11 -19.44
C ASP A 110 18.02 -24.84 -19.02
N MET A 111 16.90 -24.49 -19.66
CA MET A 111 15.61 -25.17 -19.58
C MET A 111 15.11 -25.48 -20.99
N THR A 112 14.05 -26.29 -21.11
CA THR A 112 13.44 -26.58 -22.42
C THR A 112 12.90 -25.35 -23.14
N THR A 113 12.68 -24.25 -22.41
CA THR A 113 12.26 -22.94 -22.94
C THR A 113 13.43 -22.00 -23.24
N GLY A 114 14.69 -22.43 -23.08
CA GLY A 114 15.91 -21.64 -23.28
C GLY A 114 16.70 -21.38 -21.98
N THR A 115 17.66 -20.46 -22.04
CA THR A 115 18.40 -19.98 -20.86
C THR A 115 17.46 -19.19 -19.96
N VAL A 116 17.25 -19.66 -18.73
CA VAL A 116 16.29 -19.06 -17.78
C VAL A 116 17.01 -18.67 -16.50
N SER A 117 16.68 -17.48 -15.98
CA SER A 117 17.04 -17.06 -14.63
C SER A 117 15.83 -17.10 -13.71
N HIS A 118 16.02 -17.54 -12.47
CA HIS A 118 15.00 -17.53 -11.44
C HIS A 118 15.56 -17.01 -10.10
N ALA A 119 14.66 -16.54 -9.24
CA ALA A 119 15.02 -16.17 -7.87
C ALA A 119 15.54 -17.40 -7.11
N ASP A 120 16.65 -17.24 -6.40
CA ASP A 120 17.28 -18.33 -5.63
C ASP A 120 17.47 -17.91 -4.16
N LYS A 121 18.54 -17.16 -3.85
CA LYS A 121 18.86 -16.78 -2.48
C LYS A 121 18.39 -15.36 -2.16
N LEU A 122 17.46 -15.23 -1.23
CA LEU A 122 17.03 -13.94 -0.70
C LEU A 122 18.23 -13.19 -0.08
N GLN A 123 18.44 -11.95 -0.50
CA GLN A 123 19.42 -11.02 0.06
C GLN A 123 18.78 -10.09 1.09
N GLY A 124 17.54 -9.67 0.86
CA GLY A 124 16.82 -8.80 1.79
C GLY A 124 15.59 -8.16 1.18
N TRP A 125 15.11 -7.12 1.86
CA TRP A 125 13.93 -6.36 1.48
C TRP A 125 14.20 -4.87 1.50
N PHE A 126 13.63 -4.20 0.51
CA PHE A 126 13.38 -2.77 0.58
C PHE A 126 11.90 -2.54 0.88
N VAL A 127 11.61 -1.81 1.95
CA VAL A 127 10.24 -1.47 2.36
C VAL A 127 10.07 0.03 2.30
N MET A 128 9.00 0.46 1.64
CA MET A 128 8.59 1.86 1.61
C MET A 128 7.16 2.02 2.13
N VAL A 129 6.91 3.09 2.89
CA VAL A 129 5.56 3.43 3.41
C VAL A 129 5.19 4.83 2.96
N LYS A 130 4.05 5.01 2.28
CA LYS A 130 3.62 6.32 1.80
C LYS A 130 3.24 7.22 2.98
N ASP A 131 3.83 8.40 3.05
CA ASP A 131 3.54 9.41 4.06
C ASP A 131 3.62 10.82 3.46
N SER A 132 2.62 11.19 2.65
CA SER A 132 2.58 12.52 2.02
C SER A 132 2.42 13.67 3.03
N LYS A 133 2.05 13.36 4.27
CA LYS A 133 1.81 14.33 5.34
C LYS A 133 3.05 14.62 6.18
N GLY A 134 4.12 13.83 6.04
CA GLY A 134 5.36 14.02 6.78
C GLY A 134 5.15 13.84 8.28
N THR A 135 4.54 12.74 8.69
CA THR A 135 4.15 12.46 10.08
C THR A 135 5.32 12.11 11.01
N HIS A 136 6.54 11.98 10.48
CA HIS A 136 7.75 11.62 11.23
C HIS A 136 8.85 12.69 11.12
N PRO A 137 8.60 13.93 11.59
CA PRO A 137 9.56 15.01 11.48
C PRO A 137 10.86 14.67 12.24
N GLY A 138 12.00 14.91 11.59
CA GLY A 138 13.32 14.68 12.17
C GLY A 138 13.78 13.22 12.22
N ASN A 139 12.98 12.28 11.72
CA ASN A 139 13.42 10.89 11.58
C ASN A 139 14.22 10.74 10.26
N PRO A 140 15.48 10.26 10.29
CA PRO A 140 16.34 10.19 9.10
C PRO A 140 15.90 9.14 8.08
N LEU A 141 14.94 8.28 8.42
CA LEU A 141 14.36 7.28 7.50
C LEU A 141 13.05 7.73 6.87
N TRP A 142 12.62 8.99 7.12
CA TRP A 142 11.37 9.54 6.63
C TRP A 142 11.59 10.88 5.94
N GLY A 143 11.03 11.02 4.75
CA GLY A 143 11.16 12.23 3.95
C GLY A 143 10.66 12.00 2.54
N ASP A 144 10.53 13.10 1.78
CA ASP A 144 10.05 13.07 0.40
C ASP A 144 8.71 12.33 0.19
N GLY A 145 7.88 12.34 1.22
CA GLY A 145 6.56 11.72 1.22
C GLY A 145 6.57 10.20 1.44
N TRP A 146 7.66 9.63 1.97
CA TRP A 146 7.83 8.20 2.20
C TRP A 146 8.66 7.91 3.46
N GLY A 147 8.41 6.76 4.08
CA GLY A 147 9.38 6.06 4.94
C GLY A 147 10.18 5.06 4.10
N TRP A 148 11.47 4.92 4.38
CA TRP A 148 12.43 4.16 3.56
C TRP A 148 13.27 3.24 4.44
N SER A 149 13.35 1.95 4.14
CA SER A 149 14.22 1.06 4.89
C SER A 149 14.63 -0.19 4.12
N TRP A 150 15.87 -0.61 4.33
CA TRP A 150 16.41 -1.90 3.93
C TRP A 150 16.50 -2.85 5.12
N PHE A 151 16.21 -4.13 4.87
CA PHE A 151 16.32 -5.21 5.84
C PHE A 151 17.14 -6.35 5.24
N ASP A 152 18.21 -6.76 5.91
CA ASP A 152 18.95 -7.97 5.55
C ASP A 152 18.03 -9.20 5.69
N ALA A 153 18.26 -10.23 4.87
CA ALA A 153 17.43 -11.44 4.83
C ALA A 153 17.25 -12.13 6.21
N ASP A 154 18.22 -12.00 7.10
CA ASP A 154 18.21 -12.57 8.46
C ASP A 154 17.67 -11.62 9.53
N LYS A 155 17.37 -10.35 9.19
CA LYS A 155 16.92 -9.30 10.12
C LYS A 155 15.66 -8.57 9.61
N PRO A 156 14.54 -9.27 9.35
CA PRO A 156 13.33 -8.65 8.81
C PRO A 156 12.65 -7.64 9.75
N LEU A 157 13.04 -7.59 11.03
CA LEU A 157 12.44 -6.71 12.03
C LEU A 157 13.33 -5.52 12.41
N THR A 158 14.55 -5.43 11.87
CA THR A 158 15.50 -4.38 12.23
C THR A 158 16.21 -3.90 10.98
N THR A 159 15.98 -2.64 10.64
CA THR A 159 16.59 -2.00 9.47
C THR A 159 18.09 -1.83 9.67
N THR A 160 18.86 -1.95 8.59
CA THR A 160 20.27 -1.54 8.56
C THR A 160 20.47 -0.19 7.89
N SER A 161 19.40 0.42 7.35
CA SER A 161 19.42 1.80 6.88
C SER A 161 19.56 2.78 8.05
N THR A 162 20.31 3.84 7.81
CA THR A 162 20.61 4.91 8.77
C THR A 162 20.06 6.25 8.33
N ASP A 163 20.14 6.56 7.03
CA ASP A 163 19.60 7.79 6.44
C ASP A 163 19.12 7.51 5.02
N TYR A 164 17.88 7.87 4.70
CA TYR A 164 17.33 7.58 3.39
C TYR A 164 18.03 8.36 2.26
N HIS A 165 18.63 9.52 2.53
CA HIS A 165 19.36 10.29 1.52
C HIS A 165 20.61 9.54 1.05
N SER A 166 21.40 8.99 1.97
CA SER A 166 22.62 8.26 1.64
C SER A 166 22.33 6.83 1.19
N ASP A 167 21.34 6.18 1.78
CA ASP A 167 21.17 4.73 1.64
C ASP A 167 20.16 4.35 0.55
N CYS A 168 19.23 5.25 0.20
CA CYS A 168 18.06 4.94 -0.61
C CYS A 168 17.86 5.88 -1.81
N GLN A 169 17.92 7.20 -1.56
CA GLN A 169 17.39 8.24 -2.45
C GLN A 169 18.12 8.24 -3.79
N GLY A 170 19.44 8.04 -3.81
CA GLY A 170 20.24 8.06 -5.04
C GLY A 170 19.74 7.09 -6.12
N CYS A 171 19.30 5.89 -5.75
CA CYS A 171 18.72 4.92 -6.68
C CYS A 171 17.32 5.30 -7.18
N HIS A 172 16.61 6.16 -6.45
CA HIS A 172 15.24 6.58 -6.72
C HIS A 172 15.13 7.96 -7.40
N VAL A 173 16.20 8.76 -7.45
CA VAL A 173 16.23 10.07 -8.16
C VAL A 173 15.68 9.99 -9.59
N PRO A 174 16.03 9.01 -10.44
CA PRO A 174 15.48 8.93 -11.79
C PRO A 174 13.95 8.72 -11.83
N ALA A 175 13.36 8.25 -10.73
CA ALA A 175 11.92 8.06 -10.58
C ALA A 175 11.22 9.20 -9.80
N GLN A 176 11.91 10.31 -9.51
CA GLN A 176 11.34 11.42 -8.74
C GLN A 176 10.04 11.97 -9.36
N ALA A 177 9.98 12.10 -10.68
CA ALA A 177 8.80 12.55 -11.42
C ALA A 177 7.57 11.64 -11.24
N THR A 178 7.77 10.38 -10.86
CA THR A 178 6.72 9.40 -10.56
C THR A 178 6.64 9.11 -9.07
N ASN A 179 6.88 10.15 -8.25
CA ASN A 179 6.83 10.11 -6.78
C ASN A 179 7.79 9.06 -6.21
N TRP A 180 8.98 9.01 -6.79
CA TRP A 180 10.10 8.14 -6.42
C TRP A 180 9.91 6.66 -6.71
N ILE A 181 8.86 6.26 -7.42
CA ILE A 181 8.60 4.85 -7.73
C ILE A 181 8.72 4.62 -9.24
N TYR A 182 9.47 3.60 -9.68
CA TYR A 182 9.59 3.19 -11.08
C TYR A 182 8.31 2.50 -11.57
N VAL A 183 7.22 3.25 -11.70
CA VAL A 183 5.87 2.73 -12.01
C VAL A 183 5.74 2.13 -13.41
N ASN A 184 6.69 2.42 -14.32
CA ASN A 184 6.73 1.84 -15.66
C ASN A 184 6.93 0.32 -15.67
N GLY A 185 7.61 -0.24 -14.65
CA GLY A 185 7.79 -1.68 -14.47
C GLY A 185 6.60 -2.40 -13.83
N TYR A 186 5.52 -1.67 -13.53
CA TYR A 186 4.35 -2.21 -12.86
C TYR A 186 3.12 -2.13 -13.78
N PRO A 187 2.99 -3.06 -14.74
CA PRO A 187 1.89 -3.04 -15.72
C PRO A 187 0.51 -3.11 -15.05
N VAL A 188 0.42 -3.74 -13.88
CA VAL A 188 -0.82 -3.82 -13.10
C VAL A 188 -1.33 -2.44 -12.68
N LEU A 189 -0.51 -1.39 -12.63
CA LEU A 189 -0.97 -0.04 -12.31
C LEU A 189 -1.70 0.65 -13.46
N ARG A 190 -1.60 0.12 -14.69
CA ARG A 190 -2.17 0.72 -15.90
C ARG A 190 -3.54 0.16 -16.31
N HIS A 191 -3.94 -0.98 -15.76
CA HIS A 191 -5.13 -1.75 -16.19
C HIS A 191 -5.91 -2.26 -14.99
#